data_AF-A0A9X8N8Z2-F1
#
_entry.id   AF-A0A9X8N8Z2-F1
#
_cell.length_a   1.000
_cell.length_b   1.000
_cell.length_c   1.000
_cell.angle_alpha   90.00
_cell.angle_beta   90.00
_cell.angle_gamma   90.00
#
_symmetry.space_group_name_H-M   'P 1'
#
loop_
_entity.id
_entity.type
_entity.pdbx_description
1 polymer ?
#
loop_
_entity_poly.entity_id
_entity_poly.type
_entity_poly.pdbx_seq_one_letter_code
_entity_poly.pdbx_strand_id
1 'polypeptide(L)'
;MVYESRLELARLLLADFDPAVRGIFAQPCRLVARVGDRVRRHVPDFLLEMAAGTVRVVNVKPADRLRDPKIAEALAWPGELIERHGWEYEIWSGADRAVLENVRFLAAYRRHGVVPEAEVERAWREVGDGEEMAVAEQRLAGDRPVHEARPALMVLLWSGRLSTDLSRPLSGESVLRRRV
;
A
#
# COMPACT_ATOMS: atom_id res chain seq x y z
N MET A 1 -6.32 -4.58 12.86
CA MET A 1 -4.84 -4.63 12.95
C MET A 1 -4.37 -3.48 13.84
N VAL A 2 -3.46 -3.75 14.76
CA VAL A 2 -2.78 -2.75 15.59
C VAL A 2 -1.41 -2.49 14.96
N TYR A 3 -0.99 -1.23 14.88
CA TYR A 3 0.35 -0.82 14.44
C TYR A 3 1.00 0.01 15.57
N GLU A 4 2.30 -0.10 15.75
CA GLU A 4 3.04 0.52 16.86
C GLU A 4 3.70 1.85 16.45
N SER A 5 3.88 2.10 15.14
CA SER A 5 4.50 3.33 14.64
C SER A 5 3.82 3.93 13.40
N ARG A 6 4.04 5.23 13.15
CA ARG A 6 3.55 5.92 11.94
C ARG A 6 4.14 5.31 10.66
N LEU A 7 5.35 4.76 10.74
CA LEU A 7 6.02 4.11 9.61
C LEU A 7 5.39 2.75 9.31
N GLU A 8 5.02 1.97 10.33
CA GLU A 8 4.25 0.74 10.14
C GLU A 8 2.88 1.00 9.53
N LEU A 9 2.17 2.04 9.99
CA LEU A 9 0.91 2.45 9.34
C LEU A 9 1.12 2.77 7.87
N ALA A 10 2.20 3.48 7.52
CA ALA A 10 2.49 3.80 6.13
C ALA A 10 2.71 2.53 5.27
N ARG A 11 3.49 1.56 5.77
CA ARG A 11 3.70 0.28 5.06
C ARG A 11 2.42 -0.54 4.95
N LEU A 12 1.58 -0.52 6.00
CA LEU A 12 0.29 -1.19 6.03
C LEU A 12 -0.64 -0.61 4.94
N LEU A 13 -0.75 0.71 4.83
CA LEU A 13 -1.58 1.35 3.82
C LEU A 13 -1.09 1.08 2.41
N LEU A 14 0.24 1.03 2.19
CA LEU A 14 0.81 0.61 0.91
C LEU A 14 0.47 -0.85 0.59
N ALA A 15 0.55 -1.76 1.57
CA ALA A 15 0.18 -3.16 1.38
C ALA A 15 -1.30 -3.31 1.03
N ASP A 16 -2.17 -2.57 1.72
CA ASP A 16 -3.63 -2.60 1.52
C ASP A 16 -4.05 -2.02 0.17
N PHE A 17 -3.24 -1.11 -0.38
CA PHE A 17 -3.45 -0.50 -1.69
C PHE A 17 -2.87 -1.33 -2.85
N ASP A 18 -1.90 -2.21 -2.59
CA ASP A 18 -1.23 -2.98 -3.63
C ASP A 18 -2.08 -4.17 -4.10
N PRO A 19 -2.54 -4.20 -5.37
CA PRO A 19 -3.37 -5.31 -5.88
C PRO A 19 -2.62 -6.65 -5.91
N ALA A 20 -1.29 -6.65 -5.78
CA ALA A 20 -0.51 -7.88 -5.64
C ALA A 20 -0.57 -8.47 -4.23
N VAL A 21 -1.11 -7.77 -3.23
CA VAL A 21 -1.24 -8.26 -1.85
C VAL A 21 -2.68 -8.75 -1.62
N ARG A 22 -2.83 -9.99 -1.14
CA ARG A 22 -4.13 -10.61 -0.85
C ARG A 22 -4.43 -10.74 0.63
N GLY A 23 -3.40 -10.84 1.45
CA GLY A 23 -3.51 -11.02 2.89
C GLY A 23 -2.45 -10.23 3.63
N ILE A 24 -2.83 -9.66 4.76
CA ILE A 24 -1.93 -8.87 5.62
C ILE A 24 -2.09 -9.36 7.06
N PHE A 25 -1.00 -9.82 7.65
CA PHE A 25 -0.95 -10.30 9.02
C PHE A 25 0.08 -9.49 9.80
N ALA A 26 -0.39 -8.65 10.72
CA ALA A 26 0.49 -7.91 11.63
C ALA A 26 1.06 -8.84 12.70
N GLN A 27 2.36 -8.72 12.98
CA GLN A 27 3.05 -9.51 14.02
C GLN A 27 2.73 -11.01 13.95
N PRO A 28 2.94 -11.63 12.78
CA PRO A 28 2.34 -12.92 12.42
C PRO A 28 2.82 -14.08 13.30
N CYS A 29 4.07 -14.03 13.75
CA CYS A 29 4.67 -15.07 14.57
C CYS A 29 5.91 -14.56 15.32
N ARG A 30 6.35 -15.34 16.31
CA ARG A 30 7.62 -15.14 17.00
C ARG A 30 8.63 -16.15 16.49
N LEU A 31 9.62 -15.67 15.74
CA LEU A 31 10.78 -16.44 15.31
C LEU A 31 11.72 -16.65 16.50
N VAL A 32 12.21 -17.88 16.65
CA VAL A 32 13.21 -18.24 17.66
C VAL A 32 14.26 -19.12 17.01
N ALA A 33 15.52 -18.70 17.07
CA ALA A 33 16.63 -19.45 16.50
C ALA A 33 17.88 -19.32 17.36
N ARG A 34 18.75 -20.32 17.30
CA ARG A 34 20.12 -20.21 17.81
C ARG A 34 20.99 -19.60 16.72
N VAL A 35 21.58 -18.45 17.02
CA VAL A 35 22.45 -17.67 16.11
C VAL A 35 23.80 -17.52 16.81
N GLY A 36 24.80 -18.28 16.35
CA GLY A 36 26.02 -18.54 17.12
C GLY A 36 25.69 -19.19 18.47
N ASP A 37 26.26 -18.68 19.55
CA ASP A 37 26.07 -19.23 20.90
C ASP A 37 24.83 -18.70 21.63
N ARG A 38 24.01 -17.86 20.97
CA ARG A 38 22.86 -17.18 21.59
C ARG A 38 21.54 -17.60 20.98
N VAL A 39 20.52 -17.77 21.81
CA VAL A 39 19.12 -17.88 21.35
C VAL A 39 18.57 -16.49 21.13
N ARG A 40 18.21 -16.18 19.88
CA ARG A 40 17.59 -14.91 19.49
C ARG A 40 16.10 -15.09 19.23
N ARG A 41 15.35 -14.00 19.40
CA ARG A 41 13.90 -13.93 19.17
C ARG A 41 13.59 -12.70 18.35
N HIS A 42 12.69 -12.84 17.39
CA HIS A 42 12.23 -11.74 16.54
C HIS A 42 10.75 -11.90 16.23
N VAL A 43 10.03 -10.79 16.13
CA VAL A 43 8.64 -10.75 15.66
C VAL A 43 8.63 -9.85 14.44
N PRO A 44 8.35 -10.36 13.23
CA PRO A 44 8.21 -9.52 12.05
C PRO A 44 7.05 -8.54 12.19
N ASP A 45 7.13 -7.39 11.52
CA ASP A 45 6.06 -6.39 11.59
C ASP A 45 4.85 -6.84 10.76
N PHE A 46 5.07 -7.38 9.55
CA PHE A 46 4.00 -7.93 8.71
C PHE A 46 4.41 -9.24 8.00
N LEU A 47 3.40 -10.06 7.70
CA LEU A 47 3.44 -11.08 6.65
C LEU A 47 2.40 -10.71 5.60
N LEU A 48 2.83 -10.71 4.34
CA LEU A 48 2.01 -10.42 3.17
C LEU A 48 1.87 -11.67 2.34
N GLU A 49 0.63 -12.07 2.09
CA GLU A 49 0.31 -13.10 1.11
C GLU A 49 0.18 -12.44 -0.26
N MET A 50 0.99 -12.87 -1.22
CA MET A 50 1.03 -12.27 -2.55
C MET A 50 0.08 -12.99 -3.50
N ALA A 51 -0.47 -12.27 -4.48
CA ALA A 51 -1.36 -12.81 -5.50
C ALA A 51 -0.69 -13.88 -6.37
N ALA A 52 0.64 -13.84 -6.48
CA ALA A 52 1.48 -14.84 -7.16
C ALA A 52 1.62 -16.16 -6.36
N GLY A 53 1.05 -16.26 -5.16
CA GLY A 53 1.18 -17.43 -4.28
C GLY A 53 2.47 -17.45 -3.45
N THR A 54 3.29 -16.39 -3.52
CA THR A 54 4.45 -16.21 -2.64
C THR A 54 4.06 -15.53 -1.33
N VAL A 55 4.94 -15.61 -0.34
CA VAL A 55 4.81 -14.92 0.94
C VAL A 55 5.97 -13.96 1.09
N ARG A 56 5.68 -12.73 1.54
CA ARG A 56 6.69 -11.74 1.90
C ARG A 56 6.58 -11.37 3.36
N VAL A 57 7.68 -11.50 4.09
CA VAL A 57 7.78 -11.07 5.48
C VAL A 57 8.49 -9.72 5.55
N VAL A 58 7.86 -8.76 6.21
CA VAL A 58 8.31 -7.36 6.23
C VAL A 58 8.71 -6.94 7.66
N ASN A 59 9.88 -6.33 7.77
CA ASN A 59 10.31 -5.58 8.95
C ASN A 59 10.41 -4.09 8.60
N VAL A 60 9.71 -3.26 9.35
CA VAL A 60 9.68 -1.82 9.20
C VAL A 60 10.71 -1.17 10.12
N LYS A 61 11.65 -0.42 9.54
CA LYS A 61 12.70 0.27 10.30
C LYS A 61 13.07 1.61 9.65
N PRO A 62 13.13 2.70 10.42
CA PRO A 62 13.62 3.99 9.91
C PRO A 62 15.00 3.87 9.26
N ALA A 63 15.22 4.55 8.14
CA ALA A 63 16.45 4.44 7.35
C ALA A 63 17.71 4.88 8.12
N ASP A 64 17.59 5.84 9.02
CA ASP A 64 18.66 6.29 9.92
C ASP A 64 19.10 5.18 10.89
N ARG A 65 18.16 4.37 11.37
CA ARG A 65 18.43 3.23 12.27
C ARG A 65 19.08 2.04 11.57
N LEU A 66 18.90 1.88 10.26
CA LEU A 66 19.56 0.79 9.51
C LEU A 66 21.08 0.96 9.43
N ARG A 67 21.61 2.15 9.72
CA ARG A 67 23.06 2.39 9.80
C ARG A 67 23.68 1.87 11.09
N ASP A 68 22.89 1.54 12.10
CA ASP A 68 23.38 0.91 13.33
C ASP A 68 23.70 -0.57 13.04
N PRO A 69 24.98 -1.00 13.14
CA PRO A 69 25.37 -2.39 12.90
C PRO A 69 24.59 -3.40 13.75
N LYS A 70 24.20 -3.03 14.98
CA LYS A 70 23.42 -3.91 15.86
C LYS A 70 22.01 -4.16 15.30
N ILE A 71 21.40 -3.13 14.70
CA ILE A 71 20.08 -3.24 14.09
C ILE A 71 20.16 -4.05 12.80
N ALA A 72 21.17 -3.78 11.96
CA ALA A 72 21.40 -4.57 10.74
C ALA A 72 21.61 -6.06 11.07
N GLU A 73 22.43 -6.37 12.07
CA GLU A 73 22.67 -7.74 12.53
C GLU A 73 21.40 -8.40 13.11
N ALA A 74 20.59 -7.64 13.86
CA ALA A 74 19.33 -8.14 14.41
C ALA A 74 18.29 -8.48 13.32
N LEU A 75 18.37 -7.83 12.16
CA LEU A 75 17.49 -8.04 11.01
C LEU A 75 18.06 -9.01 9.97
N ALA A 76 19.34 -9.33 10.02
CA ALA A 76 19.96 -10.26 9.07
C ALA A 76 19.51 -11.71 9.34
N TRP A 77 19.63 -12.18 10.58
CA TRP A 77 19.34 -13.57 10.91
C TRP A 77 17.88 -14.00 10.67
N PRO A 78 16.83 -13.18 10.90
CA PRO A 78 15.46 -13.54 10.54
C PRO A 78 15.34 -13.70 9.03
N GLY A 79 16.00 -12.83 8.25
CA GLY A 79 16.01 -12.88 6.79
C GLY A 79 16.51 -14.22 6.27
N GLU A 80 17.65 -14.69 6.76
CA GLU A 80 18.17 -15.99 6.36
C GLU A 80 17.20 -17.15 6.66
N LEU A 81 16.49 -17.09 7.79
CA LEU A 81 15.51 -18.12 8.15
C LEU A 81 14.29 -18.11 7.21
N ILE A 82 13.80 -16.91 6.90
CA ILE A 82 12.64 -16.68 6.01
C ILE A 82 12.98 -17.11 4.58
N GLU A 83 14.13 -16.69 4.07
CA GLU A 83 14.59 -17.02 2.71
C GLU A 83 14.88 -18.52 2.55
N ARG A 84 15.46 -19.18 3.57
CA ARG A 84 15.60 -20.65 3.55
C ARG A 84 14.26 -21.39 3.51
N HIS A 85 13.20 -20.78 4.02
CA HIS A 85 11.84 -21.33 3.92
C HIS A 85 11.21 -21.06 2.54
N GLY A 86 11.90 -20.35 1.64
CA GLY A 86 11.41 -19.99 0.32
C GLY A 86 10.52 -18.76 0.29
N TRP A 87 10.52 -17.95 1.36
CA TRP A 87 9.75 -16.71 1.44
C TRP A 87 10.63 -15.49 1.15
N GLU A 88 10.00 -14.43 0.67
CA GLU A 88 10.67 -13.14 0.45
C GLU A 88 10.84 -12.40 1.78
N TYR A 89 11.99 -11.76 1.96
CA TYR A 89 12.27 -10.93 3.13
C TYR A 89 12.48 -9.47 2.73
N GLU A 90 11.73 -8.57 3.35
CA GLU A 90 11.78 -7.14 3.09
C GLU A 90 12.10 -6.38 4.37
N ILE A 91 13.15 -5.55 4.34
CA ILE A 91 13.35 -4.50 5.34
C ILE A 91 12.86 -3.20 4.71
N TRP A 92 11.70 -2.71 5.16
CA TRP A 92 11.08 -1.51 4.62
C TRP A 92 11.41 -0.29 5.47
N SER A 93 11.93 0.77 4.83
CA SER A 93 12.37 1.97 5.52
C SER A 93 11.65 3.26 5.11
N GLY A 94 10.62 3.15 4.29
CA GLY A 94 9.90 4.30 3.75
C GLY A 94 9.70 4.19 2.24
N ALA A 95 8.94 5.14 1.71
CA ALA A 95 8.77 5.38 0.29
C ALA A 95 8.79 6.90 0.06
N ASP A 96 8.66 7.31 -1.20
CA ASP A 96 8.50 8.73 -1.55
C ASP A 96 7.32 9.36 -0.78
N ARG A 97 7.51 10.60 -0.35
CA ARG A 97 6.53 11.29 0.49
C ARG A 97 5.19 11.49 -0.23
N ALA A 98 5.21 11.87 -1.50
CA ALA A 98 3.98 12.10 -2.26
C ALA A 98 3.20 10.78 -2.41
N VAL A 99 3.89 9.66 -2.66
CA VAL A 99 3.26 8.33 -2.69
C VAL A 99 2.56 8.02 -1.38
N LEU A 100 3.24 8.21 -0.24
CA LEU A 100 2.66 7.93 1.08
C LEU A 100 1.45 8.82 1.39
N GLU A 101 1.51 10.12 1.04
CA GLU A 101 0.41 11.06 1.26
C GLU A 101 -0.79 10.74 0.37
N ASN A 102 -0.56 10.45 -0.92
CA ASN A 102 -1.60 10.08 -1.86
C ASN A 102 -2.29 8.76 -1.48
N VAL A 103 -1.53 7.72 -1.16
CA VAL A 103 -2.10 6.43 -0.73
C VAL A 103 -2.87 6.59 0.58
N ARG A 104 -2.35 7.39 1.53
CA ARG A 104 -3.07 7.69 2.77
C ARG A 104 -4.38 8.45 2.52
N PHE A 105 -4.40 9.36 1.56
CA PHE A 105 -5.61 10.05 1.15
C PHE A 105 -6.62 9.08 0.50
N LEU A 106 -6.17 8.25 -0.44
CA LEU A 106 -7.00 7.25 -1.10
C LEU A 106 -7.56 6.21 -0.11
N ALA A 107 -6.86 5.93 1.00
CA ALA A 107 -7.32 5.01 2.03
C ALA A 107 -8.65 5.42 2.67
N ALA A 108 -9.08 6.69 2.56
CA ALA A 108 -10.42 7.12 2.97
C ALA A 108 -11.54 6.43 2.16
N TYR A 109 -11.25 6.00 0.93
CA TYR A 109 -12.19 5.41 -0.02
C TYR A 109 -12.11 3.89 -0.11
N ARG A 110 -11.32 3.25 0.77
CA ARG A 110 -11.06 1.80 0.74
C ARG A 110 -12.25 0.91 1.10
N ARG A 111 -13.22 1.45 1.84
CA ARG A 111 -14.36 0.68 2.35
C ARG A 111 -15.48 0.70 1.33
N HIS A 112 -16.08 -0.46 1.09
CA HIS A 112 -17.31 -0.55 0.30
C HIS A 112 -18.42 0.32 0.92
N GLY A 113 -19.23 0.94 0.07
CA GLY A 113 -20.36 1.78 0.47
C GLY A 113 -20.02 3.22 0.85
N VAL A 114 -18.75 3.65 0.76
CA VAL A 114 -18.38 5.07 0.94
C VAL A 114 -18.97 5.95 -0.18
N VAL A 115 -19.10 5.39 -1.38
CA VAL A 115 -19.72 6.02 -2.55
C VAL A 115 -20.78 5.06 -3.10
N PRO A 116 -21.95 5.53 -3.56
CA PRO A 116 -22.94 4.67 -4.20
C PRO A 116 -22.35 3.90 -5.37
N GLU A 117 -22.54 2.58 -5.41
CA GLU A 117 -21.97 1.69 -6.44
C GLU A 117 -22.33 2.15 -7.87
N ALA A 118 -23.56 2.65 -8.05
CA ALA A 118 -24.02 3.17 -9.34
C ALA A 118 -23.18 4.36 -9.84
N GLU A 119 -22.67 5.20 -8.95
CA GLU A 119 -21.78 6.33 -9.30
C GLU A 119 -20.39 5.84 -9.67
N VAL A 120 -19.85 4.86 -8.94
CA VAL A 120 -18.57 4.22 -9.24
C VAL A 120 -18.62 3.54 -10.60
N GLU A 121 -19.67 2.78 -10.89
CA GLU A 121 -19.85 2.10 -12.18
C GLU A 121 -20.13 3.08 -13.34
N ARG A 122 -20.82 4.19 -13.06
CA ARG A 122 -20.96 5.27 -14.06
C ARG A 122 -19.59 5.88 -14.37
N ALA A 123 -18.82 6.24 -13.34
CA ALA A 123 -17.48 6.79 -13.52
C ALA A 123 -16.56 5.83 -14.30
N TRP A 124 -16.60 4.54 -13.98
CA TRP A 124 -15.81 3.53 -14.71
C TRP A 124 -16.19 3.43 -16.20
N ARG A 125 -17.46 3.60 -16.55
CA ARG A 125 -17.91 3.55 -17.96
C ARG A 125 -17.54 4.80 -18.73
N GLU A 126 -17.59 5.97 -18.10
CA GLU A 126 -17.46 7.26 -18.77
C GLU A 126 -16.00 7.78 -18.84
N VAL A 127 -15.14 7.42 -17.87
CA VAL A 127 -13.73 7.87 -17.84
C VAL A 127 -12.92 7.30 -19.01
N GLY A 128 -12.28 8.19 -19.76
CA GLY A 128 -11.39 7.82 -20.86
C GLY A 128 -10.01 7.39 -20.35
N ASP A 129 -9.32 6.52 -21.10
CA ASP A 129 -7.90 6.25 -20.82
C ASP A 129 -7.04 7.45 -21.25
N GLY A 130 -6.16 7.90 -20.35
CA GLY A 130 -5.29 9.05 -20.59
C GLY A 130 -5.95 10.41 -20.33
N GLU A 131 -7.13 10.42 -19.72
CA GLU A 131 -7.86 11.64 -19.39
C GLU A 131 -7.35 12.29 -18.10
N GLU A 132 -7.26 13.62 -18.07
CA GLU A 132 -6.96 14.37 -16.84
C GLU A 132 -8.14 14.30 -15.85
N MET A 133 -7.83 14.14 -14.56
CA MET A 133 -8.82 13.99 -13.50
C MET A 133 -9.85 15.14 -13.50
N ALA A 134 -9.44 16.39 -13.69
CA ALA A 134 -10.36 17.54 -13.70
C ALA A 134 -11.36 17.47 -14.85
N VAL A 135 -10.94 16.96 -16.02
CA VAL A 135 -11.82 16.77 -17.18
C VAL A 135 -12.85 15.68 -16.90
N ALA A 136 -12.39 14.56 -16.33
CA ALA A 136 -13.25 13.48 -15.88
C ALA A 136 -14.26 13.95 -14.82
N GLU A 137 -13.81 14.70 -13.81
CA GLU A 137 -14.66 15.26 -12.75
C GLU A 137 -15.74 16.18 -13.33
N GLN A 138 -15.36 17.11 -14.23
CA GLN A 138 -16.30 18.04 -14.85
C GLN A 138 -17.38 17.32 -15.67
N ARG A 139 -16.99 16.32 -16.47
CA ARG A 139 -17.93 15.55 -17.28
C ARG A 139 -18.88 14.71 -16.42
N LEU A 140 -18.36 14.07 -15.37
CA LEU A 140 -19.15 13.24 -14.46
C LEU A 140 -20.12 14.07 -13.61
N ALA A 141 -19.72 15.28 -13.23
CA ALA A 141 -20.56 16.19 -12.46
C ALA A 141 -21.76 16.68 -13.28
N GLY A 142 -21.55 17.01 -14.57
CA GLY A 142 -22.61 17.63 -15.39
C GLY A 142 -23.05 18.95 -14.77
N ASP A 143 -24.33 19.06 -14.44
CA ASP A 143 -24.91 20.25 -13.77
C ASP A 143 -24.70 20.27 -12.24
N ARG A 144 -24.18 19.18 -11.66
CA ARG A 144 -23.91 19.10 -10.22
C ARG A 144 -22.56 19.71 -9.86
N PRO A 145 -22.31 20.02 -8.58
CA PRO A 145 -20.99 20.45 -8.13
C PRO A 145 -19.89 19.41 -8.45
N VAL A 146 -18.77 19.88 -9.02
CA VAL A 146 -17.62 19.05 -9.44
C VAL A 146 -17.08 18.16 -8.31
N HIS A 147 -17.10 18.65 -7.08
CA HIS A 147 -16.60 17.91 -5.92
C HIS A 147 -17.40 16.63 -5.62
N GLU A 148 -18.63 16.49 -6.11
CA GLU A 148 -19.43 15.27 -5.96
C GLU A 148 -18.94 14.13 -6.88
N ALA A 149 -18.24 14.42 -7.98
CA ALA A 149 -17.73 13.40 -8.90
C ALA A 149 -16.42 12.75 -8.39
N ARG A 150 -15.63 13.50 -7.61
CA ARG A 150 -14.30 13.08 -7.15
C ARG A 150 -14.29 11.77 -6.36
N PRO A 151 -15.19 11.53 -5.38
CA PRO A 151 -15.19 10.29 -4.60
C PRO A 151 -15.23 9.01 -5.44
N ALA A 152 -16.02 8.98 -6.52
CA ALA A 152 -16.11 7.83 -7.41
C ALA A 152 -14.76 7.51 -8.09
N LEU A 153 -14.04 8.55 -8.55
CA LEU A 153 -12.70 8.39 -9.11
C LEU A 153 -11.70 7.87 -8.07
N MET A 154 -11.80 8.32 -6.82
CA MET A 154 -10.92 7.87 -5.74
C MET A 154 -11.15 6.40 -5.38
N VAL A 155 -12.40 5.94 -5.39
CA VAL A 155 -12.73 4.51 -5.23
C VAL A 155 -12.13 3.69 -6.39
N LEU A 156 -12.20 4.19 -7.62
CA LEU A 156 -11.62 3.50 -8.79
C LEU A 156 -10.09 3.46 -8.74
N LEU A 157 -9.43 4.51 -8.25
CA LEU A 157 -7.98 4.52 -8.00
C LEU A 157 -7.60 3.54 -6.88
N TRP A 158 -8.34 3.52 -5.77
CA TRP A 158 -8.10 2.59 -4.67
C TRP A 158 -8.25 1.13 -5.09
N SER A 159 -9.33 0.80 -5.82
CA SER A 159 -9.59 -0.55 -6.31
C SER A 159 -8.63 -1.01 -7.42
N GLY A 160 -7.75 -0.12 -7.89
CA GLY A 160 -6.81 -0.41 -8.97
C GLY A 160 -7.44 -0.48 -10.36
N ARG A 161 -8.74 -0.20 -10.53
CA ARG A 161 -9.41 -0.13 -11.85
C ARG A 161 -8.91 1.06 -12.66
N LEU A 162 -8.67 2.17 -11.97
CA LEU A 162 -7.92 3.30 -12.50
C LEU A 162 -6.55 3.37 -11.83
N SER A 163 -5.59 4.01 -12.51
CA SER A 163 -4.28 4.33 -11.96
C SER A 163 -3.79 5.69 -12.46
N THR A 164 -2.85 6.27 -11.74
CA THR A 164 -2.15 7.52 -12.08
C THR A 164 -0.77 7.49 -11.46
N ASP A 165 0.10 8.44 -11.82
CA ASP A 165 1.39 8.64 -11.16
C ASP A 165 1.18 9.18 -9.74
N LEU A 166 1.41 8.34 -8.73
CA LEU A 166 1.29 8.70 -7.32
C LEU A 166 2.57 9.31 -6.74
N SER A 167 3.66 9.40 -7.52
CA SER A 167 4.89 10.10 -7.11
C SER A 167 4.78 11.62 -7.17
N ARG A 168 3.66 12.13 -7.69
CA ARG A 168 3.29 13.54 -7.70
C ARG A 168 2.02 13.75 -6.89
N PRO A 169 1.82 14.92 -6.24
CA PRO A 169 0.58 15.19 -5.53
C PRO A 169 -0.65 14.98 -6.43
N LEU A 170 -1.63 14.23 -5.95
CA LEU A 170 -2.89 14.03 -6.67
C LEU A 170 -3.58 15.39 -6.89
N SER A 171 -3.87 15.70 -8.14
CA SER A 171 -4.42 16.98 -8.58
C SER A 171 -5.35 16.80 -9.77
N GLY A 172 -6.02 17.87 -10.20
CA GLY A 172 -6.84 17.84 -11.42
C GLY A 172 -6.06 17.43 -12.68
N GLU A 173 -4.75 17.69 -12.72
CA GLU A 173 -3.86 17.38 -13.86
C GLU A 173 -3.38 15.92 -13.87
N SER A 174 -3.73 15.14 -12.84
CA SER A 174 -3.33 13.72 -12.79
C SER A 174 -4.04 12.96 -13.89
N VAL A 175 -3.24 12.27 -14.71
CA VAL A 175 -3.74 11.51 -15.87
C VAL A 175 -4.22 10.13 -15.41
N LEU A 176 -5.51 9.87 -15.59
CA LEU A 176 -6.16 8.61 -15.27
C LEU A 176 -5.91 7.59 -16.37
N ARG A 177 -5.45 6.40 -15.97
CA ARG A 177 -5.21 5.25 -16.84
C ARG A 177 -6.06 4.08 -16.40
N ARG A 178 -6.70 3.40 -17.34
CA ARG A 178 -7.47 2.19 -17.07
C ARG A 178 -6.52 1.01 -16.91
N ARG A 179 -6.70 0.21 -15.86
CA ARG A 179 -6.03 -1.09 -15.74
C ARG A 179 -7.00 -2.19 -16.19
N VAL A 180 -6.50 -3.07 -17.06
CA VAL A 180 -7.21 -4.25 -17.58
C VAL A 180 -6.78 -5.46 -16.78
#